data_AF-A0A7X7YY46-F1
#
_entry.id   AF-A0A7X7YY46-F1
#
_cell.length_a   1.000
_cell.length_b   1.000
_cell.length_c   1.000
_cell.angle_alpha   90.00
_cell.angle_beta   90.00
_cell.angle_gamma   90.00
#
_symmetry.space_group_name_H-M   'P 1'
#
loop_
_entity.id
_entity.type
_entity.pdbx_description
1 polymer ?
#
loop_
_entity_poly.entity_id
_entity_poly.type
_entity_poly.pdbx_seq_one_letter_code
_entity_poly.pdbx_strand_id
1 'polypeptide(L)'
;VPDGQKVRLLRAAAQGHRSLCLGQGSELAWMRSPRSLPVAEVLDIFRMKTAPAFEVALSLGAILADCDEQVHAALARYSESLGIAYQIRDDLDDLRSHARADLFNGKRPSILPALAQDHPSEEVESAAWRLMEGYKAQAIGSLIALKNANLKGLMRRVIARMFNDFEIMGCCDDPQVRRAAGRE
;
A
#
# COMPACT_ATOMS: atom_id res chain seq x y z
N VAL A 1 -22.92 -12.64 -14.01
CA VAL A 1 -22.51 -12.83 -12.60
C VAL A 1 -23.64 -13.55 -11.86
N PRO A 2 -23.47 -14.81 -11.46
CA PRO A 2 -24.46 -15.55 -10.66
C PRO A 2 -24.69 -14.91 -9.30
N ASP A 3 -25.84 -15.18 -8.67
CA ASP A 3 -26.23 -14.52 -7.42
C ASP A 3 -25.24 -14.77 -6.28
N GLY A 4 -24.71 -16.00 -6.16
CA GLY A 4 -23.66 -16.30 -5.19
C GLY A 4 -22.40 -15.44 -5.38
N GLN A 5 -22.02 -15.15 -6.62
CA GLN A 5 -20.89 -14.29 -6.94
C GLN A 5 -21.21 -12.82 -6.63
N LYS A 6 -22.45 -12.35 -6.90
CA LYS A 6 -22.91 -11.00 -6.49
C LYS A 6 -22.84 -10.80 -4.97
N VAL A 7 -23.25 -11.80 -4.19
CA VAL A 7 -23.17 -11.77 -2.72
C VAL A 7 -21.72 -11.67 -2.25
N ARG A 8 -20.79 -12.43 -2.86
CA ARG A 8 -19.35 -12.32 -2.54
C ARG A 8 -18.80 -10.92 -2.85
N LEU A 9 -19.14 -10.36 -4.01
CA LEU A 9 -18.72 -8.99 -4.39
C LEU A 9 -19.21 -7.95 -3.40
N LEU A 10 -20.51 -7.97 -3.07
CA LEU A 10 -21.11 -7.03 -2.13
C LEU A 10 -20.49 -7.16 -0.74
N ARG A 11 -20.24 -8.39 -0.28
CA ARG A 11 -19.59 -8.65 1.01
C ARG A 11 -18.17 -8.09 1.04
N ALA A 12 -17.36 -8.35 0.02
CA ALA A 12 -15.99 -7.83 -0.06
C ALA A 12 -15.98 -6.29 -0.03
N ALA A 13 -16.83 -5.64 -0.84
CA ALA A 13 -16.95 -4.20 -0.87
C ALA A 13 -17.40 -3.61 0.48
N ALA A 14 -18.43 -4.19 1.11
CA ALA A 14 -18.95 -3.72 2.39
C ALA A 14 -17.94 -3.90 3.53
N GLN A 15 -17.24 -5.04 3.59
CA GLN A 15 -16.21 -5.30 4.59
C GLN A 15 -15.02 -4.35 4.43
N GLY A 16 -14.51 -4.20 3.21
CA GLY A 16 -13.39 -3.28 2.96
C GLY A 16 -13.75 -1.83 3.25
N HIS A 17 -14.96 -1.38 2.90
CA HIS A 17 -15.42 -0.04 3.25
C HIS A 17 -15.53 0.16 4.76
N ARG A 18 -16.04 -0.83 5.50
CA ARG A 18 -16.06 -0.79 6.97
C ARG A 18 -14.65 -0.70 7.55
N SER A 19 -13.69 -1.48 7.05
CA SER A 19 -12.30 -1.42 7.50
C SER A 19 -11.68 -0.04 7.24
N LEU A 20 -11.93 0.54 6.06
CA LEU A 20 -11.47 1.90 5.71
C LEU A 20 -12.07 2.95 6.65
N CYS A 21 -13.37 2.89 6.93
CA CYS A 21 -14.02 3.78 7.90
C CYS A 21 -13.43 3.63 9.32
N LEU A 22 -13.10 2.41 9.74
CA LEU A 22 -12.45 2.18 11.03
C LEU A 22 -11.03 2.75 11.06
N GLY A 23 -10.24 2.57 10.01
CA GLY A 23 -8.89 3.15 9.88
C GLY A 23 -8.93 4.68 9.97
N GLN A 24 -9.83 5.31 9.21
CA GLN A 24 -10.03 6.76 9.27
C GLN A 24 -10.56 7.21 10.64
N GLY A 25 -11.44 6.43 11.25
CA GLY A 25 -11.95 6.68 12.60
C GLY A 25 -10.84 6.66 13.66
N SER A 26 -9.90 5.72 13.58
CA SER A 26 -8.74 5.63 14.48
C SER A 26 -7.82 6.85 14.36
N GLU A 27 -7.55 7.31 13.14
CA GLU A 27 -6.81 8.56 12.91
C GLU A 27 -7.52 9.76 13.54
N LEU A 28 -8.82 9.93 13.26
CA LEU A 28 -9.60 11.04 13.81
C LEU A 28 -9.71 10.99 15.34
N ALA A 29 -9.80 9.80 15.93
CA ALA A 29 -9.79 9.61 17.38
C ALA A 29 -8.45 10.04 17.98
N TRP A 30 -7.34 9.65 17.34
CA TRP A 30 -6.00 10.10 17.75
C TRP A 30 -5.86 11.63 17.64
N MET A 31 -6.35 12.25 16.55
CA MET A 31 -6.29 13.70 16.35
C MET A 31 -7.00 14.51 17.46
N ARG A 32 -8.00 13.92 18.15
CA ARG A 32 -8.68 14.57 19.27
C ARG A 32 -7.86 14.59 20.56
N SER A 33 -6.90 13.69 20.68
CA SER A 33 -5.99 13.61 21.83
C SER A 33 -4.62 13.11 21.36
N PRO A 34 -3.86 13.94 20.61
CA PRO A 34 -2.59 13.52 20.04
C PRO A 34 -1.62 13.06 21.12
N ARG A 35 -0.98 11.92 20.86
CA ARG A 35 0.10 11.38 21.69
C ARG A 35 1.20 10.85 20.79
N SER A 36 2.39 10.68 21.35
CA SER A 36 3.45 9.94 20.65
C SER A 36 2.97 8.51 20.35
N LEU A 37 3.23 8.07 19.13
CA LEU A 37 2.93 6.72 18.66
C LEU A 37 4.24 6.00 18.37
N PRO A 38 4.43 4.76 18.86
CA PRO A 38 5.53 3.93 18.37
C PRO A 38 5.28 3.57 16.90
N VAL A 39 6.34 3.23 16.19
CA VAL A 39 6.30 2.87 14.76
C VAL A 39 5.23 1.81 14.46
N ALA A 40 5.12 0.79 15.31
CA ALA A 40 4.14 -0.29 15.14
C ALA A 40 2.68 0.21 15.11
N GLU A 41 2.32 1.14 16.00
CA GLU A 41 0.95 1.68 16.04
C GLU A 41 0.64 2.57 14.84
N VAL A 42 1.62 3.34 14.34
CA VAL A 42 1.44 4.10 13.09
C VAL A 42 1.22 3.16 11.91
N LEU A 43 1.98 2.08 11.83
CA LEU A 43 1.84 1.09 10.77
C LEU A 43 0.49 0.37 10.82
N ASP A 44 -0.06 0.12 12.01
CA ASP A 44 -1.42 -0.43 12.17
C ASP A 44 -2.50 0.54 11.66
N ILE A 45 -2.34 1.85 11.90
CA ILE A 45 -3.23 2.87 11.33
C ILE A 45 -3.12 2.88 9.80
N PHE A 46 -1.91 2.85 9.25
CA PHE A 46 -1.68 2.83 7.80
C PHE A 46 -2.29 1.59 7.15
N ARG A 47 -2.12 0.41 7.77
CA ARG A 47 -2.72 -0.85 7.35
C ARG A 47 -4.24 -0.71 7.21
N MET A 48 -4.91 -0.09 8.17
CA MET A 48 -6.37 0.00 8.19
C MET A 48 -6.95 1.09 7.28
N LYS A 49 -6.18 2.13 6.96
CA LYS A 49 -6.68 3.29 6.20
C LYS A 49 -6.66 3.05 4.68
N THR A 50 -5.55 2.51 4.16
CA THR A 50 -5.30 2.51 2.71
C THR A 50 -5.33 1.11 2.10
N ALA A 51 -4.82 0.09 2.81
CA ALA A 51 -4.79 -1.28 2.29
C ALA A 51 -6.18 -1.84 1.90
N PRO A 52 -7.27 -1.58 2.65
CA PRO A 52 -8.58 -2.16 2.30
C PRO A 52 -9.09 -1.69 0.94
N ALA A 53 -8.76 -0.48 0.51
CA ALA A 53 -9.19 0.02 -0.80
C ALA A 53 -8.53 -0.75 -1.94
N PHE A 54 -7.21 -0.99 -1.84
CA PHE A 54 -6.48 -1.84 -2.79
C PHE A 54 -7.00 -3.28 -2.78
N GLU A 55 -7.21 -3.84 -1.58
CA GLU A 55 -7.70 -5.21 -1.41
C GLU A 55 -9.08 -5.41 -2.03
N VAL A 56 -10.00 -4.46 -1.83
CA VAL A 56 -11.33 -4.51 -2.45
C VAL A 56 -11.19 -4.51 -3.97
N ALA A 57 -10.45 -3.56 -4.55
CA ALA A 57 -10.32 -3.47 -6.01
C ALA A 57 -9.80 -4.78 -6.63
N LEU A 58 -8.77 -5.38 -6.02
CA LEU A 58 -8.18 -6.63 -6.48
C LEU A 58 -9.09 -7.85 -6.21
N SER A 59 -9.73 -7.90 -5.05
CA SER A 59 -10.64 -8.98 -4.65
C SER A 59 -11.88 -9.04 -5.52
N LEU A 60 -12.44 -7.90 -5.94
CA LEU A 60 -13.56 -7.87 -6.88
C LEU A 60 -13.19 -8.55 -8.21
N GLY A 61 -11.99 -8.27 -8.73
CA GLY A 61 -11.46 -8.92 -9.93
C GLY A 61 -11.26 -10.43 -9.74
N ALA A 62 -10.67 -10.83 -8.63
CA ALA A 62 -10.44 -12.25 -8.31
C ALA A 62 -11.77 -13.03 -8.11
N ILE A 63 -12.76 -12.42 -7.45
CA ILE A 63 -14.11 -12.99 -7.32
C ILE A 63 -14.77 -13.15 -8.69
N LEU A 64 -14.65 -12.15 -9.58
CA LEU A 64 -15.21 -12.19 -10.93
C LEU A 64 -14.57 -13.26 -11.80
N ALA A 65 -13.27 -13.49 -11.62
CA ALA A 65 -12.51 -14.53 -12.31
C ALA A 65 -12.60 -15.92 -11.64
N ASP A 66 -13.38 -16.06 -10.56
CA ASP A 66 -13.53 -17.28 -9.75
C ASP A 66 -12.18 -17.90 -9.36
N CYS A 67 -11.25 -17.05 -8.93
CA CYS A 67 -9.92 -17.47 -8.51
C CYS A 67 -9.95 -18.28 -7.20
N ASP A 68 -8.91 -19.09 -7.00
CA ASP A 68 -8.75 -19.88 -5.79
C ASP A 68 -8.31 -19.03 -4.57
N GLU A 69 -8.40 -19.64 -3.38
CA GLU A 69 -8.01 -19.01 -2.13
C GLU A 69 -6.53 -18.60 -2.10
N GLN A 70 -5.67 -19.31 -2.84
CA GLN A 70 -4.25 -18.97 -2.93
C GLN A 70 -4.05 -17.60 -3.60
N VAL A 71 -4.80 -17.31 -4.66
CA VAL A 71 -4.80 -15.98 -5.30
C VAL A 71 -5.36 -14.92 -4.36
N HIS A 72 -6.50 -15.18 -3.69
CA HIS A 72 -7.08 -14.25 -2.74
C HIS A 72 -6.10 -13.87 -1.62
N ALA A 73 -5.47 -14.86 -0.98
CA ALA A 73 -4.49 -14.65 0.08
C ALA A 73 -3.23 -13.91 -0.41
N ALA A 74 -2.79 -14.15 -1.64
CA ALA A 74 -1.66 -13.42 -2.22
C ALA A 74 -2.01 -11.95 -2.48
N LEU A 75 -3.20 -11.66 -3.02
CA LEU A 75 -3.66 -10.30 -3.29
C LEU A 75 -3.93 -9.52 -1.98
N ALA A 76 -4.40 -10.18 -0.92
CA ALA A 76 -4.56 -9.56 0.39
C ALA A 76 -3.20 -9.11 0.98
N ARG A 77 -2.20 -10.01 1.02
CA ARG A 77 -0.84 -9.67 1.49
C ARG A 77 -0.18 -8.59 0.63
N TYR A 78 -0.39 -8.64 -0.69
CA TYR A 78 0.07 -7.61 -1.61
C TYR A 78 -0.53 -6.25 -1.26
N SER A 79 -1.86 -6.19 -1.08
CA SER A 79 -2.60 -4.97 -0.79
C SER A 79 -2.23 -4.34 0.55
N GLU A 80 -2.03 -5.17 1.57
CA GLU A 80 -1.55 -4.74 2.88
C GLU A 80 -0.19 -4.05 2.79
N SER A 81 0.80 -4.75 2.23
CA SER A 81 2.17 -4.23 2.13
C SER A 81 2.22 -3.00 1.22
N LEU A 82 1.47 -3.01 0.11
CA LEU A 82 1.36 -1.88 -0.80
C LEU A 82 0.75 -0.65 -0.12
N GLY A 83 -0.34 -0.83 0.63
CA GLY A 83 -1.03 0.26 1.32
C GLY A 83 -0.15 0.92 2.38
N ILE A 84 0.61 0.12 3.14
CA ILE A 84 1.56 0.64 4.13
C ILE A 84 2.68 1.43 3.44
N ALA A 85 3.30 0.86 2.39
CA ALA A 85 4.34 1.56 1.64
C ALA A 85 3.83 2.87 1.04
N TYR A 86 2.59 2.91 0.56
CA TYR A 86 1.97 4.11 0.00
C TYR A 86 1.83 5.22 1.03
N GLN A 87 1.35 4.91 2.25
CA GLN A 87 1.27 5.92 3.31
C GLN A 87 2.64 6.43 3.79
N ILE A 88 3.67 5.59 3.78
CA ILE A 88 5.04 6.04 4.09
C ILE A 88 5.55 6.97 2.99
N ARG A 89 5.27 6.66 1.71
CA ARG A 89 5.57 7.56 0.59
C ARG A 89 4.87 8.92 0.76
N ASP A 90 3.58 8.93 1.10
CA ASP A 90 2.83 10.17 1.33
C ASP A 90 3.47 11.03 2.44
N ASP A 91 3.91 10.42 3.54
CA ASP A 91 4.63 11.13 4.61
C ASP A 91 5.99 11.70 4.14
N LEU A 92 6.72 10.94 3.33
CA LEU A 92 8.00 11.40 2.74
C LEU A 92 7.81 12.55 1.76
N ASP A 93 6.74 12.52 0.97
CA ASP A 93 6.41 13.59 0.03
C ASP A 93 5.96 14.84 0.80
N ASP A 94 5.20 14.68 1.87
CA ASP A 94 4.77 15.79 2.74
C ASP A 94 5.93 16.43 3.52
N LEU A 95 6.99 15.68 3.82
CA LEU A 95 8.21 16.23 4.42
C LEU A 95 8.88 17.28 3.50
N ARG A 96 8.76 17.08 2.18
CA ARG A 96 9.33 17.93 1.13
C ARG A 96 8.37 19.02 0.67
N SER A 97 7.13 19.01 1.14
CA SER A 97 6.08 19.95 0.73
C SER A 97 5.82 21.02 1.81
N HIS A 98 4.92 21.96 1.52
CA HIS A 98 4.45 22.93 2.51
C HIS A 98 3.69 22.28 3.68
N ALA A 99 3.31 21.00 3.56
CA ALA A 99 2.64 20.23 4.60
C ALA A 99 3.60 19.69 5.68
N ARG A 100 4.92 19.97 5.59
CA ARG A 100 5.90 19.56 6.60
C ARG A 100 5.47 19.93 8.02
N ALA A 101 4.91 21.12 8.23
CA ALA A 101 4.44 21.54 9.54
C ALA A 101 3.33 20.63 10.09
N ASP A 102 2.47 20.09 9.23
CA ASP A 102 1.34 19.26 9.62
C ASP A 102 1.77 17.87 10.12
N LEU A 103 2.89 17.36 9.62
CA LEU A 103 3.52 16.11 10.08
C LEU A 103 3.96 16.19 11.55
N PHE A 104 4.50 17.36 11.96
CA PHE A 104 5.09 17.54 13.28
C PHE A 104 4.16 18.24 14.27
N ASN A 105 3.15 18.98 13.79
CA ASN A 105 2.17 19.68 14.64
C ASN A 105 1.04 18.77 15.16
N GLY A 106 1.19 17.45 15.04
CA GLY A 106 0.21 16.49 15.55
C GLY A 106 -1.14 16.53 14.82
N LYS A 107 -1.17 16.98 13.55
CA LYS A 107 -2.40 17.03 12.77
C LYS A 107 -2.80 15.68 12.19
N ARG A 108 -1.87 14.73 12.07
CA ARG A 108 -2.16 13.33 11.74
C ARG A 108 -1.05 12.40 12.26
N PRO A 109 -1.33 11.10 12.46
CA PRO A 109 -0.29 10.10 12.67
C PRO A 109 0.68 10.09 11.49
N SER A 110 1.98 10.07 11.79
CA SER A 110 3.03 10.01 10.77
C SER A 110 4.17 9.10 11.22
N ILE A 111 4.78 8.44 10.25
CA ILE A 111 5.94 7.57 10.45
C ILE A 111 7.20 8.35 10.83
N LEU A 112 7.31 9.62 10.41
CA LEU A 112 8.52 10.41 10.60
C LEU A 112 8.72 10.81 12.08
N PRO A 113 7.74 11.38 12.81
CA PRO A 113 7.85 11.58 14.25
C PRO A 113 7.99 10.26 15.01
N ALA A 114 7.36 9.18 14.53
CA ALA A 114 7.47 7.88 15.17
C ALA A 114 8.91 7.36 15.13
N LEU A 115 9.57 7.41 13.98
CA LEU A 115 10.97 7.03 13.80
C LEU A 115 11.94 7.97 14.53
N ALA A 116 11.62 9.26 14.64
CA ALA A 116 12.45 10.23 15.35
C ALA A 116 12.62 9.95 16.86
N GLN A 117 11.80 9.06 17.44
CA GLN A 117 11.97 8.60 18.81
C GLN A 117 13.19 7.69 18.99
N ASP A 118 13.51 6.88 17.97
CA ASP A 118 14.53 5.84 18.03
C ASP A 118 15.74 6.13 17.11
N HIS A 119 15.66 7.17 16.28
CA HIS A 119 16.68 7.53 15.30
C HIS A 119 17.17 8.98 15.45
N PRO A 120 18.46 9.27 15.21
CA PRO A 120 18.96 10.63 15.06
C PRO A 120 18.20 11.38 13.96
N SER A 121 18.04 12.70 14.12
CA SER A 121 17.24 13.52 13.19
C SER A 121 17.72 13.45 11.75
N GLU A 122 19.04 13.41 11.50
CA GLU A 122 19.61 13.21 10.16
C GLU A 122 19.30 11.85 9.53
N GLU A 123 18.94 10.83 10.31
CA GLU A 123 18.69 9.47 9.81
C GLU A 123 17.22 9.17 9.54
N VAL A 124 16.29 9.94 10.13
CA VAL A 124 14.83 9.69 10.11
C VAL A 124 14.30 9.52 8.69
N GLU A 125 14.63 10.43 7.76
CA GLU A 125 14.17 10.33 6.38
C GLU A 125 14.71 9.05 5.71
N SER A 126 15.99 8.73 5.91
CA SER A 126 16.61 7.52 5.36
C SER A 126 15.98 6.24 5.93
N ALA A 127 15.60 6.25 7.22
CA ALA A 127 14.93 5.14 7.87
C ALA A 127 13.52 4.93 7.33
N ALA A 128 12.77 6.02 7.10
CA ALA A 128 11.45 5.98 6.47
C ALA A 128 11.53 5.43 5.03
N TRP A 129 12.51 5.86 4.23
CA TRP A 129 12.76 5.29 2.89
C TRP A 129 13.06 3.79 2.93
N ARG A 130 13.95 3.34 3.83
CA ARG A 130 14.25 1.91 3.99
C ARG A 130 13.02 1.10 4.38
N LEU A 131 12.20 1.63 5.28
CA LEU A 131 10.96 0.98 5.72
C LEU A 131 9.96 0.86 4.56
N MET A 132 9.78 1.93 3.77
CA MET A 132 8.94 1.93 2.58
C MET A 132 9.40 0.89 1.55
N GLU A 133 10.70 0.84 1.23
CA GLU A 133 11.27 -0.15 0.30
C GLU A 133 11.10 -1.58 0.83
N GLY A 134 11.22 -1.79 2.15
CA GLY A 134 10.92 -3.07 2.79
C GLY A 134 9.49 -3.54 2.51
N TYR A 135 8.49 -2.67 2.68
CA TYR A 135 7.11 -3.01 2.38
C TYR A 135 6.82 -3.18 0.89
N LYS A 136 7.47 -2.41 0.00
CA LYS A 136 7.39 -2.65 -1.45
C LYS A 136 7.92 -4.04 -1.82
N ALA A 137 9.08 -4.42 -1.27
CA ALA A 137 9.66 -5.74 -1.49
C ALA A 137 8.74 -6.86 -0.96
N GLN A 138 8.13 -6.68 0.21
CA GLN A 138 7.13 -7.62 0.75
C GLN A 138 5.90 -7.74 -0.16
N ALA A 139 5.38 -6.63 -0.68
CA ALA A 139 4.29 -6.64 -1.65
C ALA A 139 4.67 -7.48 -2.88
N ILE A 140 5.82 -7.20 -3.50
CA ILE A 140 6.30 -7.94 -4.68
C ILE A 140 6.55 -9.43 -4.34
N GLY A 141 7.12 -9.72 -3.17
CA GLY A 141 7.37 -11.07 -2.69
C GLY A 141 6.10 -11.90 -2.51
N SER A 142 5.00 -11.27 -2.07
CA SER A 142 3.70 -11.95 -1.92
C SER A 142 3.17 -12.53 -3.25
N LEU A 143 3.58 -11.94 -4.39
CA LEU A 143 3.18 -12.38 -5.72
C LEU A 143 3.84 -13.69 -6.14
N ILE A 144 4.88 -14.16 -5.47
CA ILE A 144 5.56 -15.44 -5.79
C ILE A 144 4.55 -16.59 -5.81
N ALA A 145 3.58 -16.57 -4.90
CA ALA A 145 2.51 -17.56 -4.80
C ALA A 145 1.56 -17.60 -6.01
N LEU A 146 1.54 -16.56 -6.86
CA LEU A 146 0.69 -16.51 -8.04
C LEU A 146 1.29 -17.37 -9.17
N LYS A 147 0.47 -18.26 -9.73
CA LYS A 147 0.84 -19.09 -10.88
C LYS A 147 0.68 -18.35 -12.21
N ASN A 148 -0.29 -17.45 -12.30
CA ASN A 148 -0.58 -16.69 -13.52
C ASN A 148 0.49 -15.59 -13.75
N ALA A 149 1.32 -15.76 -14.77
CA ALA A 149 2.40 -14.83 -15.10
C ALA A 149 1.89 -13.43 -15.49
N ASN A 150 0.74 -13.35 -16.18
CA ASN A 150 0.16 -12.06 -16.60
C ASN A 150 -0.33 -11.26 -15.40
N LEU A 151 -1.01 -11.91 -14.45
CA LEU A 151 -1.45 -11.26 -13.21
C LEU A 151 -0.24 -10.79 -12.40
N LYS A 152 0.77 -11.65 -12.25
CA LYS A 152 2.03 -11.32 -11.55
C LYS A 152 2.73 -10.12 -12.19
N GLY A 153 2.85 -10.08 -13.51
CA GLY A 153 3.42 -8.96 -14.25
C GLY A 153 2.60 -7.67 -14.10
N LEU A 154 1.27 -7.78 -14.15
CA LEU A 154 0.37 -6.63 -13.93
C LEU A 154 0.56 -6.03 -12.53
N MET A 155 0.58 -6.84 -11.48
CA MET A 155 0.78 -6.37 -10.11
C MET A 155 2.15 -5.70 -9.91
N ARG A 156 3.21 -6.20 -10.59
CA ARG A 156 4.52 -5.53 -10.57
C ARG A 156 4.51 -4.18 -11.27
N ARG A 157 3.81 -4.05 -12.40
CA ARG A 157 3.67 -2.76 -13.09
C ARG A 157 2.85 -1.76 -12.28
N VAL A 158 1.81 -2.22 -11.56
CA VAL A 158 1.01 -1.35 -10.68
C VAL A 158 1.89 -0.73 -9.60
N ILE A 159 2.66 -1.53 -8.87
CA ILE A 159 3.55 -0.99 -7.83
C ILE A 159 4.66 -0.11 -8.43
N ALA A 160 5.31 -0.54 -9.52
CA ALA A 160 6.31 0.25 -10.22
C ALA A 160 5.79 1.65 -10.60
N ARG A 161 4.57 1.71 -11.15
CA ARG A 161 3.95 2.97 -11.55
C ARG A 161 3.57 3.85 -10.35
N MET A 162 3.11 3.26 -9.25
CA MET A 162 2.75 4.00 -8.04
C MET A 162 3.96 4.69 -7.39
N PHE A 163 5.14 4.05 -7.44
CA PHE A 163 6.35 4.56 -6.81
C PHE A 163 7.34 5.22 -7.79
N ASN A 164 6.96 5.30 -9.08
CA ASN A 164 7.82 5.78 -10.18
C ASN A 164 9.13 4.99 -10.34
N ASP A 165 9.10 3.70 -10.05
CA ASP A 165 10.26 2.80 -10.19
C ASP A 165 10.25 2.12 -11.55
N PHE A 166 10.94 2.71 -12.53
CA PHE A 166 11.00 2.14 -13.88
C PHE A 166 11.87 0.86 -13.96
N GLU A 167 12.72 0.60 -12.98
CA GLU A 167 13.59 -0.60 -12.93
C GLU A 167 12.81 -1.91 -12.70
N ILE A 168 11.69 -1.85 -11.98
CA ILE A 168 10.86 -3.04 -11.66
C ILE A 168 10.17 -3.60 -12.94
N MET A 169 10.04 -2.80 -13.99
CA MET A 169 9.44 -3.21 -15.28
C MET A 169 10.33 -4.13 -16.13
N GLY A 170 11.65 -4.20 -15.87
CA GLY A 170 12.58 -4.99 -16.67
C GLY A 170 12.54 -6.50 -16.41
N CYS A 171 11.83 -6.96 -15.38
CA CYS A 171 11.80 -8.37 -14.97
C CYS A 171 10.73 -9.23 -15.69
N CYS A 172 9.98 -8.64 -16.62
CA CYS A 172 9.03 -9.36 -17.46
C CYS A 172 9.22 -8.83 -18.89
N ASP A 173 9.47 -9.72 -19.85
CA ASP A 173 9.55 -9.40 -21.29
C ASP A 173 8.23 -8.77 -21.76
N ASP A 174 8.09 -7.46 -21.61
CA ASP A 174 6.92 -6.68 -21.99
C ASP A 174 7.20 -5.95 -23.32
N PRO A 175 6.51 -6.32 -24.42
CA PRO A 175 6.69 -5.69 -25.73
C PRO A 175 6.41 -4.18 -25.74
N GLN A 176 5.69 -3.65 -24.76
CA GLN A 176 5.33 -2.23 -24.69
C GLN A 176 6.53 -1.34 -24.30
N VAL A 177 7.45 -1.84 -23.47
CA VAL A 177 8.66 -1.12 -23.04
C VAL A 177 9.61 -0.90 -24.22
N ARG A 178 9.72 -1.88 -25.13
CA ARG A 178 10.52 -1.76 -26.37
C ARG A 178 10.05 -0.65 -27.31
N ARG A 179 8.76 -0.29 -27.29
CA ARG A 179 8.22 0.78 -28.16
C ARG A 179 8.50 2.18 -27.63
N ALA A 180 8.72 2.33 -26.33
CA ALA A 180 9.12 3.60 -25.71
C ALA A 180 10.62 3.85 -25.85
N ALA A 181 11.45 2.81 -25.73
CA ALA A 181 12.91 2.89 -25.87
C ALA A 181 13.42 2.97 -27.34
N GLY A 182 12.53 2.83 -28.33
CA GLY A 182 12.87 2.87 -29.76
C GLY A 182 12.52 4.19 -30.45
N ARG A 183 12.28 5.27 -29.69
CA ARG A 183 12.07 6.63 -30.19
C ARG A 183 13.05 7.58 -29.50
N GLU A 184 14.33 7.39 -29.80
CA GLU A 184 15.35 8.45 -29.75
C GLU A 184 15.91 8.61 -31.16
#